data_AF-A0A073J6D5-F1
#
_entry.id   AF-A0A073J6D5-F1
#
_cell.length_a   1.000
_cell.length_b   1.000
_cell.length_c   1.000
_cell.angle_alpha   90.00
_cell.angle_beta   90.00
_cell.angle_gamma   90.00
#
_symmetry.space_group_name_H-M   'P 1'
#
loop_
_entity.id
_entity.type
_entity.pdbx_description
1 polymer ?
#
loop_
_entity_poly.entity_id
_entity_poly.type
_entity_poly.pdbx_seq_one_letter_code
_entity_poly.pdbx_strand_id
1 'polypeptide(L)'
;MSPKWPWSELGLAKRATEREVKRAYAARLKQIDRNDPAAFGALRDAFAAAKNGALKEKAAPKRPRMADIAEGRTGQDDAAPITLREPQRAPDPLPEAPIEHTPAAEPAQPQPPQTDDAGHQPFVEELFADTPEPPKAPAPKPAQPWGVGIGQLDALAQEDPDRAQSIFQTKFNDALRSMHWDTKALDALLSLDMAHDLTLRRSLEAQLYDTLQTRLNDPETGYPVDMARVIETHFQWATDGVGASKRLGWRRDYQLLMYGHARSVPQSSKPRIATRAKDKQSYVWHKISVFAVLFLLTISIQEMKGADDYIVVSVALAVLFMFVRWLTMLGAAIIVKLASLLRLNRPAIRLAHWAFPATTAKLTTSLEFRKLGIFALTAVVMVALYLIDKYA
;
A
#
# COMPACT_ATOMS: atom_id res chain seq x y z
N MET A 1 -42.02 -14.39 9.52
CA MET A 1 -40.85 -13.82 10.23
C MET A 1 -40.15 -12.87 9.29
N SER A 2 -40.17 -11.57 9.58
CA SER A 2 -39.48 -10.58 8.76
C SER A 2 -37.97 -10.86 8.77
N PRO A 3 -37.26 -10.76 7.64
CA PRO A 3 -35.82 -10.95 7.61
C PRO A 3 -35.15 -9.98 8.59
N LYS A 4 -34.28 -10.49 9.45
CA LYS A 4 -33.52 -9.68 10.41
C LYS A 4 -32.53 -8.79 9.66
N TRP A 5 -32.32 -7.57 10.14
CA TRP A 5 -31.23 -6.70 9.67
C TRP A 5 -29.92 -7.50 9.64
N PRO A 6 -29.07 -7.39 8.60
CA PRO A 6 -29.07 -6.41 7.49
C PRO A 6 -29.86 -6.82 6.23
N TRP A 7 -30.53 -7.98 6.23
CA TRP A 7 -31.09 -8.56 5.00
C TRP A 7 -32.40 -7.90 4.55
N SER A 8 -33.19 -7.38 5.49
CA SER A 8 -34.43 -6.63 5.23
C SER A 8 -34.21 -5.39 4.37
N GLU A 9 -33.20 -4.59 4.69
CA GLU A 9 -32.85 -3.35 3.98
C GLU A 9 -32.47 -3.62 2.51
N LEU A 10 -31.80 -4.74 2.27
CA LEU A 10 -31.44 -5.18 0.91
C LEU A 10 -32.61 -5.83 0.15
N GLY A 11 -33.77 -6.04 0.79
CA GLY A 11 -34.90 -6.76 0.19
C GLY A 11 -34.66 -8.27 0.03
N LEU A 12 -33.78 -8.85 0.85
CA LEU A 12 -33.45 -10.27 0.82
C LEU A 12 -34.22 -11.02 1.92
N ALA A 13 -34.98 -12.04 1.54
CA ALA A 13 -35.80 -12.82 2.48
C ALA A 13 -34.97 -13.71 3.42
N LYS A 14 -33.74 -14.07 3.02
CA LYS A 14 -32.83 -14.96 3.76
C LYS A 14 -31.39 -14.50 3.57
N ARG A 15 -30.48 -15.07 4.35
CA ARG A 15 -29.03 -14.91 4.16
C ARG A 15 -28.67 -15.36 2.74
N ALA A 16 -27.89 -14.53 2.05
CA ALA A 16 -27.59 -14.71 0.64
C ALA A 16 -26.08 -14.69 0.39
N THR A 17 -25.66 -15.27 -0.73
CA THR A 17 -24.27 -15.29 -1.15
C THR A 17 -23.76 -13.89 -1.50
N GLU A 18 -22.45 -13.64 -1.44
CA GLU A 18 -21.87 -12.33 -1.76
C GLU A 18 -22.31 -11.78 -3.13
N ARG A 19 -22.51 -12.66 -4.11
CA ARG A 19 -22.98 -12.29 -5.45
C ARG A 19 -24.43 -11.79 -5.43
N GLU A 20 -25.29 -12.42 -4.63
CA GLU A 20 -26.69 -12.03 -4.45
C GLU A 20 -26.80 -10.72 -3.66
N VAL A 21 -25.98 -10.55 -2.62
CA VAL A 21 -25.88 -9.29 -1.85
C VAL A 21 -25.53 -8.11 -2.76
N LYS A 22 -24.55 -8.28 -3.64
CA LYS A 22 -24.15 -7.24 -4.61
C LYS A 22 -25.27 -6.93 -5.61
N ARG A 23 -25.99 -7.94 -6.08
CA ARG A 23 -27.13 -7.75 -7.01
C ARG A 23 -28.29 -7.03 -6.33
N ALA A 24 -28.63 -7.43 -5.10
CA ALA A 24 -29.69 -6.81 -4.31
C ALA A 24 -29.38 -5.34 -3.99
N TYR A 25 -28.15 -5.05 -3.59
CA TYR A 25 -27.68 -3.67 -3.39
C TYR A 25 -27.81 -2.83 -4.66
N ALA A 26 -27.35 -3.34 -5.81
CA ALA A 26 -27.47 -2.63 -7.08
C ALA A 26 -28.93 -2.42 -7.53
N ALA A 27 -29.84 -3.35 -7.21
CA ALA A 27 -31.26 -3.19 -7.47
C ALA A 27 -31.89 -2.11 -6.56
N ARG A 28 -31.57 -2.12 -5.26
CA ARG A 28 -32.02 -1.10 -4.31
C ARG A 28 -31.48 0.29 -4.63
N LEU A 29 -30.23 0.39 -5.07
CA LEU A 29 -29.62 1.66 -5.47
C LEU A 29 -30.35 2.34 -6.65
N LYS A 30 -31.08 1.57 -7.47
CA LYS A 30 -31.90 2.11 -8.57
C LYS A 30 -33.29 2.55 -8.12
N GLN A 31 -33.76 2.07 -6.97
CA GLN A 31 -35.11 2.32 -6.46
C GLN A 31 -35.15 3.47 -5.44
N ILE A 32 -34.03 3.73 -4.75
CA ILE A 32 -33.93 4.81 -3.76
C ILE A 32 -33.81 6.16 -4.48
N ASP A 33 -34.51 7.16 -3.97
CA ASP A 33 -34.37 8.55 -4.41
C ASP A 33 -32.97 9.08 -4.07
N ARG A 34 -32.28 9.61 -5.10
CA ARG A 34 -30.93 10.17 -4.96
C ARG A 34 -30.86 11.35 -4.02
N ASN A 35 -31.99 11.99 -3.73
CA ASN A 35 -32.07 13.15 -2.85
C ASN A 35 -32.25 12.80 -1.37
N ASP A 36 -32.41 11.52 -1.00
CA ASP A 36 -32.49 11.09 0.40
C ASP A 36 -31.14 10.54 0.89
N PRO A 37 -30.27 11.37 1.50
CA PRO A 37 -28.97 10.94 1.98
C PRO A 37 -29.07 9.91 3.12
N ALA A 38 -30.15 9.92 3.90
CA ALA A 38 -30.34 9.00 5.02
C ALA A 38 -30.63 7.58 4.51
N ALA A 39 -31.47 7.45 3.50
CA ALA A 39 -31.73 6.16 2.84
C ALA A 39 -30.47 5.58 2.18
N PHE A 40 -29.64 6.42 1.56
CA PHE A 40 -28.36 5.99 1.01
C PHE A 40 -27.38 5.50 2.08
N GLY A 41 -27.30 6.21 3.22
CA GLY A 41 -26.49 5.82 4.38
C GLY A 41 -26.89 4.44 4.90
N ALA A 42 -28.18 4.25 5.19
CA ALA A 42 -28.73 3.00 5.69
C ALA A 42 -28.47 1.82 4.73
N LEU A 43 -28.67 2.01 3.43
CA LEU A 43 -28.41 0.98 2.42
C LEU A 43 -26.91 0.59 2.37
N ARG A 44 -26.01 1.57 2.48
CA ARG A 44 -24.56 1.33 2.48
C ARG A 44 -24.12 0.53 3.71
N ASP A 45 -24.64 0.85 4.88
CA ASP A 45 -24.31 0.18 6.12
C ASP A 45 -24.86 -1.26 6.15
N ALA A 46 -26.08 -1.46 5.65
CA ALA A 46 -26.66 -2.78 5.46
C ALA A 46 -25.84 -3.63 4.47
N PHE A 47 -25.37 -3.05 3.37
CA PHE A 47 -24.49 -3.74 2.42
C PHE A 47 -23.15 -4.16 3.04
N ALA A 48 -22.51 -3.26 3.80
CA ALA A 48 -21.25 -3.56 4.48
C ALA A 48 -21.42 -4.71 5.49
N ALA A 49 -22.47 -4.66 6.31
CA ALA A 49 -22.79 -5.71 7.28
C ALA A 49 -23.12 -7.05 6.59
N ALA A 50 -23.95 -7.04 5.55
CA ALA A 50 -24.33 -8.25 4.80
C ALA A 50 -23.13 -8.89 4.10
N LYS A 51 -22.24 -8.09 3.51
CA LYS A 51 -21.00 -8.57 2.87
C LYS A 51 -20.06 -9.24 3.88
N ASN A 52 -19.89 -8.64 5.06
CA ASN A 52 -19.10 -9.23 6.13
C ASN A 52 -19.72 -10.54 6.65
N GLY A 53 -21.05 -10.62 6.75
CA GLY A 53 -21.77 -11.84 7.09
C GLY A 53 -21.58 -12.96 6.05
N ALA A 54 -21.73 -12.64 4.76
CA ALA A 54 -21.58 -13.61 3.67
C ALA A 54 -20.15 -14.15 3.54
N LEU A 55 -19.12 -13.34 3.86
CA LEU A 55 -17.73 -13.77 3.87
C LEU A 55 -17.43 -14.74 5.02
N LYS A 56 -18.06 -14.55 6.19
CA LYS A 56 -17.89 -15.46 7.35
C LYS A 56 -18.42 -16.86 7.08
N GLU A 57 -19.55 -17.01 6.38
CA GLU A 57 -20.08 -18.34 6.03
C GLU A 57 -19.25 -19.05 4.95
N LYS A 58 -18.63 -18.30 4.04
CA LYS A 58 -17.75 -18.87 3.01
C LYS A 58 -16.39 -19.28 3.55
N ALA A 59 -15.96 -18.71 4.66
CA ALA A 59 -14.87 -19.24 5.45
C ALA A 59 -15.34 -20.55 6.09
N ALA A 60 -15.20 -21.67 5.37
CA ALA A 60 -15.39 -23.00 5.92
C ALA A 60 -14.69 -23.07 7.28
N PRO A 61 -15.31 -23.71 8.31
CA PRO A 61 -14.75 -23.76 9.65
C PRO A 61 -13.29 -24.18 9.53
N LYS A 62 -12.39 -23.26 9.92
CA LYS A 62 -10.95 -23.49 9.85
C LYS A 62 -10.71 -24.77 10.64
N ARG A 63 -10.37 -25.86 9.95
CA ARG A 63 -9.95 -27.09 10.63
C ARG A 63 -8.83 -26.67 11.59
N PRO A 64 -8.94 -27.00 12.90
CA PRO A 64 -7.92 -26.63 13.87
C PRO A 64 -6.58 -27.12 13.33
N ARG A 65 -5.56 -26.26 13.36
CA ARG A 65 -4.22 -26.66 12.92
C ARG A 65 -3.73 -27.71 13.91
N MET A 66 -3.07 -28.76 13.41
CA MET A 66 -2.49 -29.81 14.27
C MET A 66 -1.57 -29.24 15.36
N ALA A 67 -0.94 -28.09 15.14
CA ALA A 67 -0.15 -27.37 16.14
C ALA A 67 -1.00 -26.89 17.33
N ASP A 68 -2.20 -26.36 17.08
CA ASP A 68 -3.11 -25.88 18.14
C ASP A 68 -3.68 -27.07 18.95
N ILE A 69 -3.83 -28.23 18.31
CA ILE A 69 -4.22 -29.50 18.96
C ILE A 69 -3.05 -30.05 19.79
N ALA A 70 -1.82 -29.98 19.27
CA ALA A 70 -0.62 -30.49 19.94
C ALA A 70 -0.21 -29.64 21.16
N GLU A 71 -0.47 -28.33 21.13
CA GLU A 71 -0.23 -27.43 22.25
C GLU A 71 -1.34 -27.47 23.32
N GLY A 72 -2.37 -28.31 23.16
CA GLY A 72 -3.49 -28.38 24.10
C GLY A 72 -4.30 -27.09 24.19
N ARG A 73 -4.13 -26.15 23.25
CA ARG A 73 -4.93 -24.93 23.13
C ARG A 73 -6.26 -25.23 22.45
N THR A 74 -7.03 -26.14 23.02
CA THR A 74 -8.42 -26.35 22.65
C THR A 74 -9.27 -25.29 23.31
N GLY A 75 -9.56 -24.23 22.56
CA GLY A 75 -10.61 -23.27 22.87
C GLY A 75 -10.12 -22.08 23.67
N GLN A 76 -10.30 -20.89 23.09
CA GLN A 76 -10.96 -19.72 23.70
C GLN A 76 -10.48 -18.42 23.03
N ASP A 77 -10.50 -18.39 21.69
CA ASP A 77 -10.67 -17.13 20.96
C ASP A 77 -12.18 -16.85 20.85
N ASP A 78 -12.83 -16.77 22.01
CA ASP A 78 -14.15 -16.16 22.15
C ASP A 78 -13.98 -14.65 22.13
N ALA A 79 -13.50 -14.12 21.00
CA ALA A 79 -13.83 -12.74 20.66
C ALA A 79 -15.35 -12.72 20.51
N ALA A 80 -16.04 -12.29 21.58
CA ALA A 80 -17.49 -12.22 21.64
C ALA A 80 -18.01 -11.71 20.30
N PRO A 81 -18.95 -12.42 19.64
CA PRO A 81 -19.40 -12.06 18.31
C PRO A 81 -19.84 -10.60 18.35
N ILE A 82 -19.14 -9.74 17.62
CA ILE A 82 -19.47 -8.32 17.49
C ILE A 82 -20.96 -8.26 17.16
N THR A 83 -21.78 -7.92 18.16
CA THR A 83 -23.21 -7.78 18.01
C THR A 83 -23.40 -6.63 17.06
N LEU A 84 -23.74 -6.95 15.82
CA LEU A 84 -24.17 -6.01 14.80
C LEU A 84 -25.43 -5.30 15.35
N ARG A 85 -25.22 -4.19 16.05
CA ARG A 85 -26.27 -3.35 16.59
C ARG A 85 -26.79 -2.52 15.41
N GLU A 86 -28.10 -2.59 15.19
CA GLU A 86 -28.79 -1.77 14.20
C GLU A 86 -28.46 -0.30 14.50
N PRO A 87 -27.98 0.48 13.51
CA PRO A 87 -27.74 1.91 13.69
C PRO A 87 -29.02 2.54 14.26
N GLN A 88 -28.90 3.18 15.43
CA GLN A 88 -30.05 3.76 16.10
C GLN A 88 -30.56 4.93 15.26
N ARG A 89 -31.66 4.72 14.55
CA ARG A 89 -32.32 5.74 13.71
C ARG A 89 -32.65 6.93 14.60
N ALA A 90 -32.23 8.13 14.20
CA ALA A 90 -32.66 9.35 14.87
C ALA A 90 -34.20 9.37 14.86
N PRO A 91 -34.87 9.66 15.99
CA PRO A 91 -36.31 9.79 16.03
C PRO A 91 -36.73 10.90 15.06
N ASP A 92 -37.81 10.66 14.33
CA ASP A 92 -38.33 11.63 13.35
C ASP A 92 -38.52 13.00 14.03
N PRO A 93 -38.04 14.10 13.42
CA PRO A 93 -38.18 15.43 13.99
C PRO A 93 -39.66 15.76 14.14
N LEU A 94 -40.06 16.05 15.38
CA LEU A 94 -41.37 16.62 15.69
C LEU A 94 -41.52 17.96 14.95
N PRO A 95 -42.74 18.35 14.53
CA PRO A 95 -42.96 19.58 13.78
C PRO A 95 -42.43 20.80 14.56
N GLU A 96 -41.46 21.50 13.99
CA GLU A 96 -40.92 22.74 14.55
C GLU A 96 -42.03 23.79 14.64
N ALA A 97 -42.25 24.30 15.85
CA ALA A 97 -43.12 25.45 16.07
C ALA A 97 -42.49 26.71 15.42
N PRO A 98 -43.30 27.66 14.91
CA PRO A 98 -42.81 28.86 14.24
C PRO A 98 -41.97 29.72 15.19
N ILE A 99 -40.72 29.98 14.81
CA ILE A 99 -39.81 30.87 15.54
C ILE A 99 -40.12 32.32 15.11
N GLU A 100 -40.65 33.12 16.03
CA GLU A 100 -40.82 34.57 15.86
C GLU A 100 -39.45 35.26 15.77
N HIS A 101 -39.24 35.98 14.67
CA HIS A 101 -38.07 36.83 14.46
C HIS A 101 -38.11 38.05 15.41
N THR A 102 -37.19 38.11 16.36
CA THR A 102 -36.87 39.33 17.10
C THR A 102 -35.61 39.96 16.48
N PRO A 103 -35.62 41.26 16.08
CA PRO A 103 -34.45 41.92 15.54
C PRO A 103 -33.47 42.31 16.67
N ALA A 104 -32.24 41.80 16.58
CA ALA A 104 -31.15 42.11 17.50
C ALA A 104 -30.42 43.39 17.08
N ALA A 105 -30.25 44.28 18.07
CA ALA A 105 -29.59 45.57 17.95
C ALA A 105 -28.08 45.47 17.69
N GLU A 106 -27.61 46.40 16.88
CA GLU A 106 -26.22 46.64 16.47
C GLU A 106 -25.45 47.40 17.58
N PRO A 107 -24.31 46.88 18.10
CA PRO A 107 -23.47 47.64 19.03
C PRO A 107 -22.40 48.46 18.29
N ALA A 108 -22.32 49.73 18.67
CA ALA A 108 -21.38 50.73 18.20
C ALA A 108 -19.91 50.39 18.49
N GLN A 109 -19.03 50.65 17.52
CA GLN A 109 -17.58 50.63 17.66
C GLN A 109 -17.05 51.93 18.31
N PRO A 110 -16.14 51.87 19.29
CA PRO A 110 -15.44 53.04 19.81
C PRO A 110 -14.24 53.45 18.93
N GLN A 111 -14.17 54.74 18.61
CA GLN A 111 -13.03 55.40 17.94
C GLN A 111 -11.80 55.47 18.88
N PRO A 112 -10.56 55.29 18.37
CA PRO A 112 -9.34 55.60 19.11
C PRO A 112 -9.05 57.12 19.14
N PRO A 113 -8.45 57.64 20.21
CA PRO A 113 -8.15 59.07 20.35
C PRO A 113 -6.95 59.49 19.50
N GLN A 114 -7.10 60.60 18.79
CA GLN A 114 -6.01 61.37 18.19
C GLN A 114 -5.12 61.95 19.29
N THR A 115 -3.80 61.79 19.15
CA THR A 115 -2.81 62.49 19.98
C THR A 115 -1.96 63.35 19.05
N ASP A 116 -2.34 64.61 18.93
CA ASP A 116 -1.45 65.70 18.56
C ASP A 116 -1.11 66.42 19.87
N ASP A 117 0.14 66.38 20.32
CA ASP A 117 0.73 67.61 20.85
C ASP A 117 2.27 67.56 20.83
N ALA A 118 2.82 68.66 20.34
CA ALA A 118 4.23 68.96 20.27
C ALA A 118 4.60 69.83 21.48
N GLY A 119 5.67 69.51 22.20
CA GLY A 119 6.24 70.48 23.12
C GLY A 119 7.13 69.94 24.23
N HIS A 120 8.43 70.16 24.07
CA HIS A 120 9.38 70.53 25.13
C HIS A 120 9.49 69.64 26.37
N GLN A 121 10.59 68.88 26.46
CA GLN A 121 11.41 68.89 27.69
C GLN A 121 12.91 68.86 27.32
N PRO A 122 13.72 69.79 27.87
CA PRO A 122 15.16 69.66 27.89
C PRO A 122 15.61 69.07 29.24
N PHE A 123 16.77 68.40 29.21
CA PHE A 123 17.76 68.41 30.30
C PHE A 123 17.52 67.51 31.54
N VAL A 124 17.69 66.17 31.41
CA VAL A 124 18.01 65.30 32.58
C VAL A 124 18.98 64.15 32.22
N GLU A 125 19.84 64.29 31.20
CA GLU A 125 20.65 63.16 30.70
C GLU A 125 22.03 62.98 31.41
N GLU A 126 22.45 63.86 32.31
CA GLU A 126 23.85 63.83 32.82
C GLU A 126 24.03 63.34 34.28
N LEU A 127 22.99 62.86 34.97
CA LEU A 127 23.11 62.48 36.40
C LEU A 127 23.17 60.96 36.69
N PHE A 128 23.21 60.09 35.67
CA PHE A 128 23.13 58.63 35.86
C PHE A 128 24.27 57.83 35.21
N ALA A 129 25.42 58.46 34.95
CA ALA A 129 26.55 57.83 34.25
C ALA A 129 27.25 56.67 34.99
N ASP A 130 26.89 56.37 36.25
CA ASP A 130 27.53 55.31 37.06
C ASP A 130 26.54 54.21 37.52
N THR A 131 25.47 53.96 36.77
CA THR A 131 24.60 52.80 37.07
C THR A 131 25.21 51.56 36.39
N PRO A 132 25.63 50.51 37.13
CA PRO A 132 26.16 49.29 36.53
C PRO A 132 25.13 48.69 35.57
N GLU A 133 25.57 48.35 34.35
CA GLU A 133 24.71 47.79 33.31
C GLU A 133 23.87 46.64 33.89
N PRO A 134 22.53 46.71 33.83
CA PRO A 134 21.69 45.59 34.24
C PRO A 134 22.09 44.37 33.41
N PRO A 135 22.17 43.17 34.02
CA PRO A 135 22.58 41.97 33.32
C PRO A 135 21.75 41.81 32.07
N LYS A 136 22.42 41.84 30.89
CA LYS A 136 21.80 41.71 29.57
C LYS A 136 20.75 40.62 29.64
N ALA A 137 19.47 41.02 29.58
CA ALA A 137 18.37 40.09 29.52
C ALA A 137 18.66 39.10 28.38
N PRO A 138 18.51 37.78 28.60
CA PRO A 138 18.76 36.80 27.55
C PRO A 138 17.98 37.23 26.32
N ALA A 139 18.70 37.39 25.19
CA ALA A 139 18.11 37.87 23.95
C ALA A 139 16.78 37.14 23.72
N PRO A 140 15.67 37.86 23.50
CA PRO A 140 14.37 37.23 23.32
C PRO A 140 14.53 36.20 22.21
N LYS A 141 14.25 34.92 22.53
CA LYS A 141 14.23 33.86 21.51
C LYS A 141 13.36 34.39 20.37
N PRO A 142 13.85 34.38 19.12
CA PRO A 142 13.11 34.92 17.99
C PRO A 142 11.71 34.28 18.03
N ALA A 143 10.69 35.13 18.18
CA ALA A 143 9.31 34.68 18.20
C ALA A 143 9.11 33.83 16.95
N GLN A 144 8.81 32.55 17.12
CA GLN A 144 8.52 31.70 15.98
C GLN A 144 7.38 32.36 15.21
N PRO A 145 7.52 32.61 13.90
CA PRO A 145 6.61 33.48 13.13
C PRO A 145 5.15 33.02 13.12
N TRP A 146 4.88 31.82 13.63
CA TRP A 146 3.58 31.17 13.61
C TRP A 146 2.84 31.21 14.96
N GLY A 147 3.52 31.55 16.07
CA GLY A 147 2.96 31.65 17.44
C GLY A 147 2.40 30.36 18.06
N VAL A 148 1.91 29.42 17.24
CA VAL A 148 1.23 28.19 17.63
C VAL A 148 2.19 27.01 17.52
N GLY A 149 2.39 26.30 18.63
CA GLY A 149 3.18 25.06 18.64
C GLY A 149 2.49 23.96 17.83
N ILE A 150 3.25 23.01 17.27
CA ILE A 150 2.67 21.89 16.49
C ILE A 150 1.59 21.15 17.30
N GLY A 151 1.81 20.95 18.61
CA GLY A 151 0.84 20.28 19.50
C GLY A 151 -0.43 21.08 19.82
N GLN A 152 -0.53 22.35 19.42
CA GLN A 152 -1.74 23.16 19.59
C GLN A 152 -2.62 23.17 18.33
N LEU A 153 -2.16 22.60 17.22
CA LEU A 153 -2.90 22.61 15.96
C LEU A 153 -4.18 21.78 16.02
N ASP A 154 -4.19 20.65 16.74
CA ASP A 154 -5.39 19.83 16.87
C ASP A 154 -6.46 20.53 17.74
N ALA A 155 -6.06 21.25 18.78
CA ALA A 155 -6.98 22.08 19.55
C ALA A 155 -7.55 23.23 18.70
N LEU A 156 -6.69 23.91 17.92
CA LEU A 156 -7.12 24.95 17.00
C LEU A 156 -8.04 24.40 15.90
N ALA A 157 -7.83 23.17 15.43
CA ALA A 157 -8.68 22.54 14.42
C ALA A 157 -10.10 22.26 14.93
N GLN A 158 -10.29 22.15 16.25
CA GLN A 158 -11.61 22.03 16.87
C GLN A 158 -12.33 23.38 16.96
N GLU A 159 -11.59 24.47 17.17
CA GLU A 159 -12.14 25.83 17.29
C GLU A 159 -12.37 26.50 15.93
N ASP A 160 -11.37 26.42 15.05
CA ASP A 160 -11.31 27.09 13.74
C ASP A 160 -10.55 26.20 12.73
N PRO A 161 -11.25 25.28 12.03
CA PRO A 161 -10.63 24.30 11.16
C PRO A 161 -9.90 24.93 9.96
N ASP A 162 -10.44 26.01 9.40
CA ASP A 162 -9.88 26.71 8.25
C ASP A 162 -8.54 27.36 8.61
N ARG A 163 -8.49 28.04 9.76
CA ARG A 163 -7.26 28.63 10.27
C ARG A 163 -6.23 27.56 10.63
N ALA A 164 -6.63 26.49 11.32
CA ALA A 164 -5.73 25.38 11.64
C ALA A 164 -5.13 24.77 10.37
N GLN A 165 -5.94 24.53 9.34
CA GLN A 165 -5.48 24.00 8.06
C GLN A 165 -4.48 24.92 7.36
N SER A 166 -4.71 26.24 7.38
CA SER A 166 -3.77 27.21 6.80
C SER A 166 -2.40 27.21 7.50
N ILE A 167 -2.39 27.14 8.83
CA ILE A 167 -1.17 27.11 9.65
C ILE A 167 -0.47 25.76 9.47
N PHE A 168 -1.21 24.66 9.45
CA PHE A 168 -0.70 23.33 9.18
C PHE A 168 0.00 23.29 7.82
N GLN A 169 -0.67 23.77 6.77
CA GLN A 169 -0.15 23.76 5.41
C GLN A 169 1.13 24.60 5.29
N THR A 170 1.18 25.74 5.98
CA THR A 170 2.36 26.61 6.02
C THR A 170 3.54 25.89 6.70
N LYS A 171 3.34 25.29 7.88
CA LYS A 171 4.38 24.53 8.58
C LYS A 171 4.84 23.29 7.80
N PHE A 172 3.91 22.61 7.13
CA PHE A 172 4.21 21.47 6.26
C PHE A 172 5.10 21.91 5.09
N ASN A 173 4.76 23.03 4.44
CA ASN A 173 5.58 23.61 3.38
C ASN A 173 6.97 24.00 3.86
N ASP A 174 7.09 24.58 5.05
CA ASP A 174 8.39 24.97 5.62
C ASP A 174 9.26 23.76 5.96
N ALA A 175 8.68 22.71 6.55
CA ALA A 175 9.37 21.46 6.82
C ALA A 175 9.95 20.86 5.52
N LEU A 176 9.17 20.90 4.43
CA LEU A 176 9.59 20.47 3.11
C LEU A 176 10.57 21.41 2.40
N ARG A 177 10.52 22.72 2.67
CA ARG A 177 11.38 23.74 2.04
C ARG A 177 12.80 23.73 2.57
N SER A 178 13.00 23.33 3.83
CA SER A 178 14.34 23.27 4.41
C SER A 178 15.33 22.48 3.53
N MET A 179 16.56 22.96 3.38
CA MET A 179 17.59 22.32 2.54
C MET A 179 17.86 20.87 2.98
N HIS A 180 17.76 20.61 4.29
CA HIS A 180 18.08 19.32 4.92
C HIS A 180 16.86 18.45 5.24
N TRP A 181 15.65 18.93 4.92
CA TRP A 181 14.37 18.27 5.19
C TRP A 181 14.18 18.06 6.70
N ASP A 182 13.30 18.85 7.32
CA ASP A 182 13.03 18.72 8.75
C ASP A 182 12.10 17.53 9.00
N THR A 183 12.68 16.33 8.97
CA THR A 183 11.96 15.06 9.11
C THR A 183 11.28 14.93 10.47
N LYS A 184 11.81 15.55 11.52
CA LYS A 184 11.18 15.56 12.85
C LYS A 184 9.93 16.43 12.87
N ALA A 185 10.00 17.64 12.30
CA ALA A 185 8.83 18.49 12.17
C ALA A 185 7.76 17.84 11.27
N LEU A 186 8.18 17.22 10.17
CA LEU A 186 7.27 16.52 9.26
C LEU A 186 6.57 15.33 9.93
N ASP A 187 7.32 14.52 10.67
CA ASP A 187 6.76 13.37 11.43
C ASP A 187 5.77 13.84 12.49
N ALA A 188 6.10 14.91 13.22
CA ALA A 188 5.21 15.49 14.22
C ALA A 188 3.92 16.05 13.58
N LEU A 189 4.02 16.74 12.43
CA LEU A 189 2.86 17.25 11.69
C LEU A 189 1.98 16.12 11.16
N LEU A 190 2.56 15.09 10.54
CA LEU A 190 1.80 13.96 9.98
C LEU A 190 1.17 13.06 11.05
N SER A 191 1.67 13.13 12.30
CA SER A 191 1.10 12.41 13.44
C SER A 191 -0.11 13.10 14.07
N LEU A 192 -0.42 14.34 13.69
CA LEU A 192 -1.60 15.08 14.19
C LEU A 192 -2.91 14.43 13.74
N ASP A 193 -3.97 14.55 14.54
CA ASP A 193 -5.28 13.96 14.23
C ASP A 193 -5.86 14.57 12.95
N MET A 194 -5.67 15.87 12.73
CA MET A 194 -6.14 16.52 11.50
C MET A 194 -5.49 15.95 10.23
N ALA A 195 -4.24 15.48 10.29
CA ALA A 195 -3.54 14.89 9.16
C ALA A 195 -4.10 13.52 8.75
N HIS A 196 -4.94 12.91 9.59
CA HIS A 196 -5.63 11.65 9.31
C HIS A 196 -6.92 11.84 8.51
N ASP A 197 -7.40 13.08 8.32
CA ASP A 197 -8.48 13.36 7.38
C ASP A 197 -8.08 12.88 5.97
N LEU A 198 -8.98 12.13 5.31
CA LEU A 198 -8.66 11.45 4.06
C LEU A 198 -8.37 12.44 2.92
N THR A 199 -9.08 13.57 2.90
CA THR A 199 -8.92 14.61 1.88
C THR A 199 -7.62 15.36 2.06
N LEU A 200 -7.32 15.83 3.27
CA LEU A 200 -6.05 16.48 3.59
C LEU A 200 -4.87 15.52 3.39
N ARG A 201 -4.95 14.29 3.87
CA ARG A 201 -3.87 13.30 3.72
C ARG A 201 -3.50 13.05 2.26
N ARG A 202 -4.49 13.01 1.35
CA ARG A 202 -4.25 12.86 -0.09
C ARG A 202 -3.58 14.08 -0.70
N SER A 203 -3.96 15.30 -0.29
CA SER A 203 -3.31 16.51 -0.80
C SER A 203 -1.85 16.60 -0.31
N LEU A 204 -1.60 16.26 0.96
CA LEU A 204 -0.25 16.18 1.52
C LEU A 204 0.61 15.12 0.82
N GLU A 205 0.07 13.93 0.57
CA GLU A 205 0.76 12.85 -0.15
C GLU A 205 1.16 13.29 -1.57
N ALA A 206 0.25 13.97 -2.28
CA ALA A 206 0.51 14.48 -3.63
C ALA A 206 1.56 15.60 -3.62
N GLN A 207 1.47 16.53 -2.68
CA GLN A 207 2.42 17.63 -2.55
C GLN A 207 3.82 17.14 -2.17
N LEU A 208 3.89 16.15 -1.28
CA LEU A 208 5.15 15.50 -0.90
C LEU A 208 5.78 14.86 -2.14
N TYR A 209 5.00 14.10 -2.92
CA TYR A 209 5.47 13.54 -4.19
C TYR A 209 6.03 14.61 -5.13
N ASP A 210 5.31 15.72 -5.33
CA ASP A 210 5.74 16.81 -6.22
C ASP A 210 7.03 17.49 -5.72
N THR A 211 7.16 17.65 -4.41
CA THR A 211 8.36 18.23 -3.81
C THR A 211 9.56 17.30 -3.91
N LEU A 212 9.35 15.99 -3.72
CA LEU A 212 10.39 14.99 -3.90
C LEU A 212 10.85 14.94 -5.36
N GLN A 213 9.91 14.91 -6.32
CA GLN A 213 10.22 14.86 -7.74
C GLN A 213 11.02 16.09 -8.21
N THR A 214 10.67 17.29 -7.70
CA THR A 214 11.38 18.53 -8.07
C THR A 214 12.75 18.66 -7.42
N ARG A 215 12.95 18.10 -6.22
CA ARG A 215 14.23 18.19 -5.48
C ARG A 215 15.20 17.06 -5.78
N LEU A 216 14.69 15.89 -6.15
CA LEU A 216 15.50 14.75 -6.53
C LEU A 216 15.89 14.90 -8.01
N ASN A 217 16.94 15.68 -8.26
CA ASN A 217 17.55 15.81 -9.60
C ASN A 217 17.92 14.44 -10.19
N ASP A 218 18.31 13.49 -9.35
CA ASP A 218 18.52 12.10 -9.73
C ASP A 218 17.76 11.16 -8.77
N PRO A 219 16.62 10.60 -9.23
CA PRO A 219 15.79 9.68 -8.44
C PRO A 219 16.51 8.38 -8.06
N GLU A 220 17.61 8.02 -8.73
CA GLU A 220 18.41 6.83 -8.39
C GLU A 220 19.23 7.01 -7.11
N THR A 221 19.60 8.25 -6.79
CA THR A 221 20.35 8.60 -5.57
C THR A 221 19.54 8.32 -4.30
N GLY A 222 18.21 8.29 -4.42
CA GLY A 222 17.31 8.21 -3.28
C GLY A 222 17.33 9.50 -2.45
N TYR A 223 16.74 9.44 -1.27
CA TYR A 223 16.66 10.55 -0.32
C TYR A 223 17.00 10.05 1.09
N PRO A 224 17.21 10.96 2.06
CA PRO A 224 17.61 10.56 3.41
C PRO A 224 16.70 9.47 3.99
N VAL A 225 17.32 8.48 4.65
CA VAL A 225 16.64 7.31 5.24
C VAL A 225 15.55 7.75 6.22
N ASP A 226 15.76 8.85 6.94
CA ASP A 226 14.78 9.39 7.88
C ASP A 226 13.52 9.88 7.17
N MET A 227 13.64 10.56 6.02
CA MET A 227 12.46 10.92 5.23
C MET A 227 11.76 9.67 4.66
N ALA A 228 12.53 8.68 4.18
CA ALA A 228 11.96 7.43 3.72
C ALA A 228 11.18 6.72 4.84
N ARG A 229 11.66 6.80 6.08
CA ARG A 229 10.95 6.28 7.25
C ARG A 229 9.65 7.05 7.51
N VAL A 230 9.67 8.38 7.53
CA VAL A 230 8.45 9.20 7.73
C VAL A 230 7.40 8.89 6.66
N ILE A 231 7.81 8.81 5.40
CA ILE A 231 6.92 8.47 4.28
C ILE A 231 6.34 7.06 4.43
N GLU A 232 7.16 6.10 4.82
CA GLU A 232 6.70 4.72 4.97
C GLU A 232 5.73 4.57 6.14
N THR A 233 6.00 5.24 7.27
CA THR A 233 5.11 5.27 8.44
C THR A 233 3.74 5.86 8.10
N HIS A 234 3.73 7.01 7.42
CA HIS A 234 2.50 7.79 7.21
C HIS A 234 1.79 7.53 5.89
N PHE A 235 2.45 7.00 4.86
CA PHE A 235 1.83 6.78 3.53
C PHE A 235 2.01 5.36 2.98
N GLN A 236 2.91 4.56 3.57
CA GLN A 236 3.15 3.16 3.19
C GLN A 236 3.45 3.02 1.69
N TRP A 237 4.27 3.91 1.11
CA TRP A 237 4.57 3.87 -0.32
C TRP A 237 5.28 2.58 -0.74
N ALA A 238 6.17 2.04 0.09
CA ALA A 238 6.83 0.76 -0.21
C ALA A 238 5.96 -0.43 0.18
N THR A 239 5.30 -0.40 1.34
CA THR A 239 4.43 -1.48 1.82
C THR A 239 3.18 -1.66 0.95
N ASP A 240 2.52 -0.56 0.58
CA ASP A 240 1.32 -0.52 -0.26
C ASP A 240 1.59 0.20 -1.59
N GLY A 241 2.59 -0.29 -2.34
CA GLY A 241 2.93 0.31 -3.64
C GLY A 241 1.78 0.35 -4.65
N VAL A 242 0.82 -0.58 -4.56
CA VAL A 242 -0.37 -0.58 -5.44
C VAL A 242 -1.35 0.51 -5.03
N GLY A 243 -1.62 0.68 -3.73
CA GLY A 243 -2.48 1.75 -3.24
C GLY A 243 -1.85 3.12 -3.44
N ALA A 244 -0.55 3.27 -3.15
CA ALA A 244 0.19 4.49 -3.44
C ALA A 244 0.10 4.87 -4.94
N SER A 245 0.29 3.91 -5.85
CA SER A 245 0.16 4.15 -7.29
C SER A 245 -1.25 4.59 -7.70
N LYS A 246 -2.29 4.07 -7.05
CA LYS A 246 -3.67 4.50 -7.29
C LYS A 246 -3.96 5.89 -6.75
N ARG A 247 -3.44 6.23 -5.56
CA ARG A 247 -3.65 7.54 -4.91
C ARG A 247 -2.91 8.67 -5.62
N LEU A 248 -1.67 8.43 -6.02
CA LEU A 248 -0.82 9.42 -6.70
C LEU A 248 -1.08 9.53 -8.21
N GLY A 249 -1.77 8.55 -8.78
CA GLY A 249 -2.07 8.46 -10.21
C GLY A 249 -0.89 7.95 -11.05
N TRP A 250 -1.13 7.81 -12.35
CA TRP A 250 -0.08 7.45 -13.32
C TRP A 250 0.77 8.68 -13.67
N ARG A 251 1.68 9.05 -12.78
CA ARG A 251 2.71 10.07 -13.05
C ARG A 251 3.93 9.40 -13.71
N ARG A 252 4.54 10.06 -14.70
CA ARG A 252 5.61 9.47 -15.55
C ARG A 252 6.79 8.93 -14.73
N ASP A 253 7.17 9.64 -13.67
CA ASP A 253 8.38 9.33 -12.90
C ASP A 253 8.09 8.56 -11.61
N TYR A 254 6.83 8.15 -11.42
CA TYR A 254 6.39 7.46 -10.22
C TYR A 254 7.21 6.20 -9.93
N GLN A 255 7.48 5.39 -10.97
CA GLN A 255 8.23 4.13 -10.80
C GLN A 255 9.65 4.37 -10.32
N LEU A 256 10.31 5.43 -10.81
CA LEU A 256 11.69 5.73 -10.48
C LEU A 256 11.79 6.30 -9.06
N LEU A 257 10.87 7.19 -8.68
CA LEU A 257 10.78 7.71 -7.32
C LEU A 257 10.42 6.61 -6.30
N MET A 258 9.50 5.71 -6.65
CA MET A 258 9.19 4.54 -5.81
C MET A 258 10.38 3.58 -5.68
N TYR A 259 11.18 3.43 -6.73
CA TYR A 259 12.40 2.61 -6.66
C TYR A 259 13.42 3.24 -5.70
N GLY A 260 13.67 4.55 -5.82
CA GLY A 260 14.52 5.30 -4.89
C GLY A 260 14.01 5.22 -3.43
N HIS A 261 12.69 5.36 -3.23
CA HIS A 261 12.06 5.19 -1.92
C HIS A 261 12.26 3.78 -1.36
N ALA A 262 11.91 2.75 -2.13
CA ALA A 262 11.98 1.35 -1.68
C ALA A 262 13.42 0.89 -1.34
N ARG A 263 14.43 1.53 -1.92
CA ARG A 263 15.85 1.34 -1.60
C ARG A 263 16.27 2.07 -0.32
N SER A 264 15.68 3.24 -0.07
CA SER A 264 15.96 4.09 1.09
C SER A 264 15.25 3.61 2.37
N VAL A 265 14.13 2.88 2.25
CA VAL A 265 13.40 2.30 3.38
C VAL A 265 14.22 1.17 4.05
N PRO A 266 14.49 1.26 5.38
CA PRO A 266 15.17 0.21 6.12
C PRO A 266 14.50 -1.16 5.93
N GLN A 267 15.26 -2.23 5.73
CA GLN A 267 14.66 -3.56 5.56
C GLN A 267 13.90 -4.05 6.80
N SER A 268 14.23 -3.52 7.98
CA SER A 268 13.54 -3.83 9.23
C SER A 268 12.10 -3.33 9.28
N SER A 269 11.75 -2.28 8.54
CA SER A 269 10.39 -1.74 8.50
C SER A 269 9.52 -2.39 7.42
N LYS A 270 10.11 -3.16 6.50
CA LYS A 270 9.32 -3.91 5.52
C LYS A 270 8.56 -4.99 6.27
N PRO A 271 7.21 -5.01 6.23
CA PRO A 271 6.47 -6.11 6.83
C PRO A 271 7.02 -7.37 6.20
N ARG A 272 7.51 -8.28 7.04
CA ARG A 272 8.05 -9.56 6.59
C ARG A 272 6.88 -10.25 5.91
N ILE A 273 6.80 -10.09 4.58
CA ILE A 273 5.78 -10.76 3.77
C ILE A 273 6.01 -12.20 4.12
N ALA A 274 5.07 -12.78 4.88
CA ALA A 274 5.08 -14.18 5.18
C ALA A 274 5.05 -14.81 3.80
N THR A 275 6.23 -15.24 3.33
CA THR A 275 6.36 -15.93 2.07
C THR A 275 5.56 -17.17 2.32
N ARG A 276 4.28 -17.12 1.91
CA ARG A 276 3.32 -18.20 2.08
C ARG A 276 4.06 -19.40 1.55
N ALA A 277 4.49 -20.28 2.46
CA ALA A 277 5.48 -21.30 2.16
C ALA A 277 4.91 -22.03 0.96
N LYS A 278 5.43 -21.68 -0.22
CA LYS A 278 4.86 -22.17 -1.47
C LYS A 278 5.07 -23.65 -1.34
N ASP A 279 3.96 -24.38 -1.29
CA ASP A 279 3.91 -25.76 -0.83
C ASP A 279 4.96 -26.55 -1.62
N LYS A 280 6.16 -26.66 -1.03
CA LYS A 280 7.33 -27.22 -1.71
C LYS A 280 7.01 -28.66 -2.08
N GLN A 281 6.15 -29.29 -1.28
CA GLN A 281 5.62 -30.61 -1.47
C GLN A 281 4.78 -30.70 -2.75
N SER A 282 3.84 -29.78 -2.99
CA SER A 282 3.04 -29.76 -4.22
C SER A 282 3.92 -29.65 -5.49
N TYR A 283 4.96 -28.81 -5.45
CA TYR A 283 5.91 -28.67 -6.56
C TYR A 283 6.74 -29.93 -6.80
N VAL A 284 7.18 -30.60 -5.74
CA VAL A 284 7.94 -31.86 -5.84
C VAL A 284 7.05 -32.99 -6.37
N TRP A 285 5.84 -33.15 -5.85
CA TRP A 285 4.87 -34.15 -6.32
C TRP A 285 4.54 -34.01 -7.80
N HIS A 286 4.35 -32.77 -8.28
CA HIS A 286 4.11 -32.53 -9.69
C HIS A 286 5.27 -33.04 -10.56
N LYS A 287 6.53 -32.81 -10.16
CA LYS A 287 7.68 -33.32 -10.92
C LYS A 287 7.80 -34.84 -10.90
N ILE A 288 7.58 -35.45 -9.75
CA ILE A 288 7.60 -36.91 -9.61
C ILE A 288 6.53 -37.51 -10.55
N SER A 289 5.33 -36.91 -10.62
CA SER A 289 4.27 -37.39 -11.51
C SER A 289 4.64 -37.32 -12.99
N VAL A 290 5.23 -36.20 -13.44
CA VAL A 290 5.66 -36.05 -14.84
C VAL A 290 6.77 -37.05 -15.19
N PHE A 291 7.74 -37.24 -14.29
CA PHE A 291 8.80 -38.22 -14.48
C PHE A 291 8.24 -39.65 -14.57
N ALA A 292 7.33 -40.02 -13.66
CA ALA A 292 6.71 -41.35 -13.66
C ALA A 292 5.94 -41.64 -14.96
N VAL A 293 5.21 -40.67 -15.50
CA VAL A 293 4.49 -40.82 -16.78
C VAL A 293 5.46 -41.04 -17.94
N LEU A 294 6.54 -40.26 -18.02
CA LEU A 294 7.56 -40.43 -19.06
C LEU A 294 8.27 -41.78 -18.95
N PHE A 295 8.54 -42.24 -17.73
CA PHE A 295 9.16 -43.53 -17.48
C PHE A 295 8.27 -44.69 -17.93
N LEU A 296 6.98 -44.66 -17.56
CA LEU A 296 6.00 -45.67 -17.99
C LEU A 296 5.81 -45.71 -19.50
N LEU A 297 5.76 -44.54 -20.16
CA LEU A 297 5.68 -44.44 -21.62
C LEU A 297 6.88 -45.12 -22.30
N THR A 298 8.06 -44.99 -21.70
CA THR A 298 9.31 -45.54 -22.26
C THR A 298 9.36 -47.06 -22.11
N ILE A 299 8.94 -47.59 -20.96
CA ILE A 299 8.79 -49.04 -20.75
C ILE A 299 7.77 -49.63 -21.74
N SER A 300 6.70 -48.90 -22.05
CA SER A 300 5.66 -49.38 -22.98
C SER A 300 6.14 -49.55 -24.43
N ILE A 301 7.27 -48.94 -24.82
CA ILE A 301 7.76 -48.92 -26.20
C ILE A 301 8.92 -49.91 -26.40
N GLN A 302 9.63 -50.31 -25.33
CA GLN A 302 10.83 -51.12 -25.42
C GLN A 302 10.65 -52.50 -24.78
N GLU A 303 10.90 -53.57 -25.56
CA GLU A 303 11.08 -54.92 -25.01
C GLU A 303 12.42 -54.99 -24.28
N MET A 304 12.39 -54.86 -22.95
CA MET A 304 13.58 -54.97 -22.10
C MET A 304 13.85 -56.44 -21.75
N LYS A 305 15.09 -56.92 -21.93
CA LYS A 305 15.44 -58.34 -21.79
C LYS A 305 16.08 -58.69 -20.43
N GLY A 306 16.45 -57.69 -19.64
CA GLY A 306 17.06 -57.92 -18.32
C GLY A 306 17.01 -56.70 -17.40
N ALA A 307 17.37 -56.91 -16.12
CA ALA A 307 17.39 -55.89 -15.08
C ALA A 307 18.33 -54.71 -15.40
N ASP A 308 19.43 -54.98 -16.10
CA ASP A 308 20.43 -53.97 -16.47
C ASP A 308 19.88 -52.96 -17.49
N ASP A 309 19.02 -53.40 -18.42
CA ASP A 309 18.36 -52.53 -19.39
C ASP A 309 17.49 -51.47 -18.69
N TYR A 310 16.80 -51.84 -17.60
CA TYR A 310 15.98 -50.91 -16.83
C TYR A 310 16.81 -49.82 -16.17
N ILE A 311 17.99 -50.14 -15.65
CA ILE A 311 18.88 -49.15 -15.02
C ILE A 311 19.39 -48.17 -16.07
N VAL A 312 19.87 -48.68 -17.21
CA VAL A 312 20.39 -47.86 -18.31
C VAL A 312 19.31 -46.94 -18.86
N VAL A 313 18.10 -47.45 -19.12
CA VAL A 313 16.97 -46.64 -19.60
C VAL A 313 16.54 -45.62 -18.55
N SER A 314 16.51 -45.96 -17.26
CA SER A 314 16.17 -45.02 -16.18
C SER A 314 17.16 -43.85 -16.10
N VAL A 315 18.46 -44.14 -16.19
CA VAL A 315 19.52 -43.12 -16.18
C VAL A 315 19.42 -42.25 -17.43
N ALA A 316 19.26 -42.85 -18.61
CA ALA A 316 19.10 -42.13 -19.86
C ALA A 316 17.87 -41.19 -19.84
N LEU A 317 16.75 -41.66 -19.29
CA LEU A 317 15.53 -40.86 -19.15
C LEU A 317 15.71 -39.72 -18.14
N ALA A 318 16.41 -39.95 -17.03
CA ALA A 318 16.73 -38.91 -16.06
C ALA A 318 17.61 -37.82 -16.67
N VAL A 319 18.63 -38.19 -17.44
CA VAL A 319 19.49 -37.26 -18.18
C VAL A 319 18.68 -36.49 -19.23
N LEU A 320 17.86 -37.18 -20.02
CA LEU A 320 16.97 -36.55 -21.01
C LEU A 320 16.01 -35.57 -20.34
N PHE A 321 15.40 -35.94 -19.21
CA PHE A 321 14.50 -35.07 -18.48
C PHE A 321 15.22 -33.84 -17.93
N MET A 322 16.43 -34.00 -17.39
CA MET A 322 17.25 -32.86 -16.98
C MET A 322 17.58 -31.95 -18.16
N PHE A 323 17.89 -32.53 -19.32
CA PHE A 323 18.21 -31.81 -20.54
C PHE A 323 17.00 -31.06 -21.13
N VAL A 324 15.83 -31.69 -21.24
CA VAL A 324 14.58 -31.05 -21.67
C VAL A 324 14.17 -29.94 -20.70
N ARG A 325 14.30 -30.18 -19.39
CA ARG A 325 14.08 -29.15 -18.37
C ARG A 325 15.06 -27.98 -18.55
N TRP A 326 16.30 -28.26 -18.88
CA TRP A 326 17.30 -27.23 -19.13
C TRP A 326 16.96 -26.44 -20.40
N LEU A 327 16.60 -27.11 -21.51
CA LEU A 327 16.17 -26.49 -22.76
C LEU A 327 14.91 -25.64 -22.61
N THR A 328 13.91 -26.10 -21.87
CA THR A 328 12.70 -25.31 -21.59
C THR A 328 13.03 -24.05 -20.79
N MET A 329 13.96 -24.13 -19.83
CA MET A 329 14.44 -22.95 -19.11
C MET A 329 15.26 -22.01 -20.00
N LEU A 330 16.11 -22.55 -20.88
CA LEU A 330 16.87 -21.76 -21.85
C LEU A 330 15.96 -21.06 -22.87
N GLY A 331 15.02 -21.80 -23.46
CA GLY A 331 14.04 -21.30 -24.42
C GLY A 331 13.16 -20.21 -23.82
N ALA A 332 12.66 -20.40 -22.60
CA ALA A 332 11.93 -19.35 -21.88
C ALA A 332 12.77 -18.09 -21.67
N ALA A 333 14.06 -18.25 -21.33
CA ALA A 333 14.95 -17.12 -21.13
C ALA A 333 15.28 -16.37 -22.43
N ILE A 334 15.47 -17.11 -23.53
CA ILE A 334 15.64 -16.54 -24.88
C ILE A 334 14.38 -15.77 -25.27
N ILE A 335 13.19 -16.34 -25.10
CA ILE A 335 11.91 -15.67 -25.40
C ILE A 335 11.77 -14.39 -24.59
N VAL A 336 12.10 -14.39 -23.30
CA VAL A 336 12.06 -13.18 -22.45
C VAL A 336 13.01 -12.11 -22.97
N LYS A 337 14.25 -12.49 -23.29
CA LYS A 337 15.25 -11.55 -23.79
C LYS A 337 14.87 -10.99 -25.15
N LEU A 338 14.41 -11.85 -26.07
CA LEU A 338 13.95 -11.47 -27.40
C LEU A 338 12.69 -10.58 -27.30
N ALA A 339 11.74 -10.89 -26.43
CA ALA A 339 10.56 -10.06 -26.18
C ALA A 339 10.94 -8.69 -25.61
N SER A 340 11.95 -8.63 -24.72
CA SER A 340 12.46 -7.36 -24.18
C SER A 340 13.16 -6.51 -25.25
N LEU A 341 13.95 -7.13 -26.13
CA LEU A 341 14.64 -6.47 -27.25
C LEU A 341 13.66 -5.97 -28.31
N LEU A 342 12.68 -6.80 -28.67
CA LEU A 342 11.66 -6.47 -29.68
C LEU A 342 10.55 -5.58 -29.14
N ARG A 343 10.61 -5.15 -27.87
CA ARG A 343 9.54 -4.41 -27.17
C ARG A 343 8.16 -5.07 -27.31
N LEU A 344 8.14 -6.41 -27.46
CA LEU A 344 6.90 -7.17 -27.61
C LEU A 344 6.08 -7.09 -26.32
N ASN A 345 4.77 -7.06 -26.51
CA ASN A 345 3.78 -6.72 -25.50
C ASN A 345 3.96 -7.49 -24.16
N ARG A 346 3.71 -6.77 -23.05
CA ARG A 346 3.78 -7.24 -21.64
C ARG A 346 3.25 -8.66 -21.33
N PRO A 347 2.21 -9.23 -21.99
CA PRO A 347 1.74 -10.60 -21.71
C PRO A 347 2.80 -11.70 -21.85
N ALA A 348 3.65 -11.67 -22.87
CA ALA A 348 4.65 -12.73 -23.09
C ALA A 348 5.69 -12.76 -21.96
N ILE A 349 6.13 -11.57 -21.53
CA ILE A 349 7.05 -11.41 -20.39
C ILE A 349 6.37 -11.87 -19.10
N ARG A 350 5.08 -11.57 -18.88
CA ARG A 350 4.35 -12.06 -17.70
C ARG A 350 4.21 -13.58 -17.69
N LEU A 351 3.94 -14.21 -18.83
CA LEU A 351 3.82 -15.67 -18.95
C LEU A 351 5.14 -16.36 -18.62
N ALA A 352 6.25 -15.86 -19.15
CA ALA A 352 7.56 -16.42 -18.88
C ALA A 352 8.03 -16.17 -17.43
N HIS A 353 7.76 -14.98 -16.87
CA HIS A 353 8.08 -14.67 -15.48
C HIS A 353 7.22 -15.45 -14.48
N TRP A 354 5.98 -15.81 -14.87
CA TRP A 354 5.11 -16.69 -14.11
C TRP A 354 5.59 -18.14 -14.12
N ALA A 355 5.99 -18.64 -15.30
CA ALA A 355 6.45 -20.02 -15.45
C ALA A 355 7.82 -20.28 -14.81
N PHE A 356 8.76 -19.32 -14.88
CA PHE A 356 10.17 -19.54 -14.51
C PHE A 356 10.84 -18.37 -13.75
N PRO A 357 10.29 -17.91 -12.60
CA PRO A 357 10.73 -16.68 -11.94
C PRO A 357 12.17 -16.70 -11.39
N ALA A 358 12.67 -17.85 -10.94
CA ALA A 358 14.00 -17.96 -10.34
C ALA A 358 15.12 -17.99 -11.38
N THR A 359 14.85 -18.54 -12.57
CA THR A 359 15.82 -18.66 -13.66
C THR A 359 15.90 -17.39 -14.49
N THR A 360 14.79 -16.68 -14.73
CA THR A 360 14.84 -15.38 -15.40
C THR A 360 15.71 -14.38 -14.65
N ALA A 361 15.60 -14.33 -13.31
CA ALA A 361 16.43 -13.47 -12.47
C ALA A 361 17.92 -13.85 -12.50
N LYS A 362 18.26 -15.14 -12.55
CA LYS A 362 19.67 -15.60 -12.59
C LYS A 362 20.32 -15.46 -13.96
N LEU A 363 19.57 -15.61 -15.05
CA LEU A 363 20.09 -15.43 -16.42
C LEU A 363 20.41 -13.96 -16.73
N THR A 364 19.63 -13.03 -16.18
CA THR A 364 19.89 -11.60 -16.37
C THR A 364 21.06 -11.11 -15.54
N THR A 365 21.30 -11.68 -14.35
CA THR A 365 22.30 -11.18 -13.40
C THR A 365 23.64 -11.91 -13.43
N SER A 366 23.70 -13.21 -13.74
CA SER A 366 24.94 -13.98 -13.61
C SER A 366 25.59 -14.31 -14.95
N LEU A 367 26.85 -13.91 -15.10
CA LEU A 367 27.68 -14.11 -16.29
C LEU A 367 28.00 -15.59 -16.56
N GLU A 368 28.20 -16.38 -15.50
CA GLU A 368 28.47 -17.83 -15.58
C GLU A 368 27.28 -18.62 -16.14
N PHE A 369 26.05 -18.25 -15.76
CA PHE A 369 24.85 -18.88 -16.33
C PHE A 369 24.69 -18.59 -17.83
N ARG A 370 25.19 -17.45 -18.32
CA ARG A 370 25.18 -17.13 -19.75
C ARG A 370 26.19 -17.97 -20.52
N LYS A 371 27.40 -18.17 -19.98
CA LYS A 371 28.41 -19.08 -20.57
C LYS A 371 27.90 -20.51 -20.65
N LEU A 372 27.28 -21.02 -19.58
CA LEU A 372 26.66 -22.35 -19.56
C LEU A 372 25.52 -22.46 -20.59
N GLY A 373 24.71 -21.41 -20.73
CA GLY A 373 23.68 -21.28 -21.76
C GLY A 373 24.22 -21.44 -23.18
N ILE A 374 25.32 -20.75 -23.50
CA ILE A 374 25.98 -20.81 -24.80
C ILE A 374 26.59 -22.20 -25.05
N PHE A 375 27.31 -22.74 -24.07
CA PHE A 375 27.96 -24.05 -24.18
C PHE A 375 26.96 -25.17 -24.50
N ALA A 376 25.84 -25.22 -23.79
CA ALA A 376 24.87 -26.29 -24.03
C ALA A 376 24.00 -26.03 -25.28
N LEU A 377 23.85 -24.78 -25.74
CA LEU A 377 23.31 -24.52 -27.08
C LEU A 377 24.25 -25.06 -28.18
N THR A 378 25.56 -24.84 -28.05
CA THR A 378 26.55 -25.40 -28.98
C THR A 378 26.57 -26.93 -28.95
N ALA A 379 26.41 -27.55 -27.78
CA ALA A 379 26.33 -29.01 -27.66
C ALA A 379 25.07 -29.58 -28.34
N VAL A 380 23.90 -28.92 -28.20
CA VAL A 380 22.66 -29.32 -28.89
C VAL A 380 22.85 -29.28 -30.41
N VAL A 381 23.46 -28.21 -30.94
CA VAL A 381 23.72 -28.06 -32.38
C VAL A 381 24.64 -29.17 -32.88
N MET A 382 25.72 -29.50 -32.16
CA MET A 382 26.63 -30.59 -32.53
C MET A 382 25.93 -31.96 -32.55
N VAL A 383 25.07 -32.25 -31.56
CA VAL A 383 24.29 -33.49 -31.52
C VAL A 383 23.26 -33.52 -32.66
N ALA A 384 22.58 -32.42 -32.95
CA ALA A 384 21.64 -32.34 -34.05
C ALA A 384 22.33 -32.56 -35.41
N LEU A 385 23.49 -31.95 -35.63
CA LEU A 385 24.31 -32.15 -36.83
C LEU A 385 24.76 -33.60 -36.97
N TYR A 386 25.21 -34.23 -35.87
CA TYR A 386 25.58 -35.65 -35.87
C TYR A 386 24.38 -36.57 -36.20
N LEU A 387 23.19 -36.27 -35.67
CA LEU A 387 21.99 -37.04 -35.97
C LEU A 387 21.54 -36.85 -37.42
N ILE A 388 21.66 -35.64 -37.98
CA ILE A 388 21.37 -35.39 -39.39
C ILE A 388 22.34 -36.17 -40.27
N ASP A 389 23.65 -36.11 -40.02
CA ASP A 389 24.67 -36.84 -40.79
C ASP A 389 24.48 -38.37 -40.73
N LYS A 390 24.04 -38.90 -39.59
CA LYS A 390 23.87 -40.34 -39.39
C LYS A 390 22.59 -40.90 -40.03
N TYR A 391 21.55 -40.08 -40.20
CA TYR A 391 20.21 -40.53 -40.58
C TYR A 391 19.62 -39.85 -41.85
N ALA A 392 20.33 -38.90 -42.46
CA ALA A 392 20.05 -38.37 -43.80
C ALA A 392 20.86 -39.14 -44.85
#